data_AF-A0A944MKX5-F1
#
_entry.id   AF-A0A944MKX5-F1
#
_cell.length_a   1.000
_cell.length_b   1.000
_cell.length_c   1.000
_cell.angle_alpha   90.00
_cell.angle_beta   90.00
_cell.angle_gamma   90.00
#
_symmetry.space_group_name_H-M   'P 1'
#
loop_
_entity.id
_entity.type
_entity.pdbx_description
1 polymer ?
#
loop_
_entity_poly.entity_id
_entity_poly.type
_entity_poly.pdbx_seq_one_letter_code
_entity_poly.pdbx_strand_id
1 'polypeptide(L)'
;ESPLAEHAEHAEHAEHADHDHEEETHSNFTGHYHFRCAEMSRLERIEVKLFKLFPGTEVIEVQSVSKRGQQKIDLTPGESTLEL
;
A
#
# COMPACT_ATOMS: atom_id res chain seq x y z
N GLU A 1 -20.80 51.86 -32.86
CA GLU A 1 -20.76 51.28 -34.22
C GLU A 1 -20.15 49.88 -34.07
N SER A 2 -20.94 48.83 -33.86
CA SER A 2 -21.74 48.02 -34.81
C SER A 2 -21.02 46.68 -35.05
N PRO A 3 -21.70 45.52 -35.22
CA PRO A 3 -23.06 45.16 -34.80
C PRO A 3 -23.16 43.74 -34.17
N LEU A 4 -24.32 43.43 -33.56
CA LEU A 4 -24.80 42.06 -33.41
C LEU A 4 -25.05 41.44 -34.79
N ALA A 5 -24.72 40.17 -34.97
CA ALA A 5 -25.28 39.32 -36.03
C ALA A 5 -25.62 37.96 -35.42
N GLU A 6 -26.91 37.76 -35.15
CA GLU A 6 -27.50 36.44 -34.99
C GLU A 6 -27.57 35.77 -36.37
N HIS A 7 -27.33 34.46 -36.46
CA HIS A 7 -28.17 33.52 -37.21
C HIS A 7 -27.75 32.09 -36.84
N ALA A 8 -28.77 31.28 -36.54
CA ALA A 8 -28.77 29.86 -36.21
C ALA A 8 -27.95 29.00 -37.18
N GLU A 9 -27.53 27.79 -36.76
CA GLU A 9 -28.00 26.47 -37.27
C GLU A 9 -27.50 25.34 -36.32
N HIS A 10 -28.31 24.30 -36.16
CA HIS A 10 -28.15 23.18 -35.23
C HIS A 10 -27.16 22.11 -35.69
N ALA A 11 -26.75 21.27 -34.73
CA ALA A 11 -25.98 20.02 -34.83
C ALA A 11 -24.46 20.26 -34.87
N GLU A 12 -23.65 19.67 -33.99
CA GLU A 12 -23.65 18.25 -33.64
C GLU A 12 -23.22 18.04 -32.18
N HIS A 13 -24.02 17.25 -31.44
CA HIS A 13 -23.59 16.65 -30.18
C HIS A 13 -22.55 15.57 -30.52
N ALA A 14 -21.27 15.85 -30.35
CA ALA A 14 -20.22 14.85 -30.43
C ALA A 14 -19.46 14.80 -29.09
N GLU A 15 -20.00 13.93 -28.24
CA GLU A 15 -19.25 13.08 -27.32
C GLU A 15 -18.43 13.80 -26.24
N HIS A 16 -19.13 14.13 -25.14
CA HIS A 16 -18.50 14.02 -23.82
C HIS A 16 -18.04 12.56 -23.69
N ALA A 17 -16.78 12.29 -24.02
CA ALA A 17 -16.09 11.13 -23.49
C ALA A 17 -16.08 11.32 -21.98
N ASP A 18 -17.11 10.78 -21.33
CA ASP A 18 -17.14 10.51 -19.91
C ASP A 18 -15.94 9.61 -19.66
N HIS A 19 -14.82 10.23 -19.29
CA HIS A 19 -13.72 9.49 -18.72
C HIS A 19 -14.27 8.97 -17.41
N ASP A 20 -14.80 7.75 -17.45
CA ASP A 20 -15.04 6.90 -16.30
C ASP A 20 -13.71 6.86 -15.55
N HIS A 21 -13.57 7.78 -14.61
CA HIS A 21 -12.52 7.73 -13.62
C HIS A 21 -12.88 6.54 -12.75
N GLU A 22 -12.42 5.35 -13.14
CA GLU A 22 -12.39 4.18 -12.26
C GLU A 22 -11.68 4.66 -10.99
N GLU A 23 -12.47 4.97 -9.96
CA GLU A 23 -11.93 5.42 -8.68
C GLU A 23 -11.09 4.27 -8.14
N GLU A 24 -9.76 4.43 -8.21
CA GLU A 24 -8.80 3.51 -7.60
C GLU A 24 -9.18 3.36 -6.12
N THR A 25 -9.83 2.24 -5.82
CA THR A 25 -10.29 1.95 -4.48
C THR A 25 -9.08 1.41 -3.71
N HIS A 26 -8.31 2.32 -3.13
CA HIS A 26 -7.20 1.95 -2.26
C HIS A 26 -7.74 1.16 -1.05
N SER A 27 -7.65 -0.17 -1.15
CA SER A 27 -8.11 -1.06 -0.09
C SER A 27 -7.01 -1.20 0.95
N ASN A 28 -7.25 -0.63 2.13
CA ASN A 28 -6.38 -0.84 3.28
C ASN A 28 -6.99 -1.89 4.20
N PHE A 29 -6.17 -2.80 4.72
CA PHE A 29 -6.62 -3.80 5.70
C PHE A 29 -5.68 -3.81 6.91
N THR A 30 -6.20 -4.16 8.07
CA THR A 30 -5.42 -4.25 9.31
C THR A 30 -5.70 -5.58 9.98
N GLY A 31 -4.63 -6.29 10.36
CA GLY A 31 -4.68 -7.54 11.10
C GLY A 31 -3.81 -7.47 12.34
N HIS A 32 -4.32 -7.98 13.46
CA HIS A 32 -3.57 -8.08 14.72
C HIS A 32 -3.31 -9.54 15.06
N TYR A 33 -2.05 -9.90 15.26
CA TYR A 33 -1.62 -11.25 15.60
C TYR A 33 -0.80 -11.21 16.89
N HIS A 34 -1.10 -12.12 17.82
CA HIS A 34 -0.35 -12.25 19.06
C HIS A 34 0.33 -13.62 19.13
N PHE A 35 1.66 -13.60 19.23
CA PHE A 35 2.48 -14.79 19.38
C PHE A 35 3.10 -14.82 20.78
N ARG A 36 3.18 -16.01 21.38
CA ARG A 36 3.85 -16.23 22.67
C ARG A 36 4.94 -17.29 22.49
N CYS A 37 6.19 -16.90 22.73
CA CYS A 37 7.30 -17.84 22.84
C CYS A 37 7.48 -18.22 24.32
N ALA A 38 7.60 -19.52 24.62
CA ALA A 38 7.80 -19.99 25.99
C ALA A 38 9.18 -19.59 26.53
N GLU A 39 10.20 -19.59 25.67
CA GLU A 39 11.60 -19.36 26.03
C GLU A 39 12.16 -18.13 25.29
N MET A 40 11.67 -16.94 25.65
CA MET A 40 12.09 -15.67 25.03
C MET A 40 13.60 -15.43 25.10
N SER A 41 14.30 -16.03 26.07
CA SER A 41 15.75 -15.92 26.23
C SER A 41 16.55 -16.56 25.10
N ARG A 42 15.95 -17.49 24.35
CA ARG A 42 16.56 -18.24 23.25
C ARG A 42 16.18 -17.73 21.86
N LEU A 43 15.31 -16.72 21.78
CA LEU A 43 14.84 -16.19 20.51
C LEU A 43 15.86 -15.18 19.98
N GLU A 44 16.56 -15.54 18.92
CA GLU A 44 17.63 -14.72 18.32
C GLU A 44 17.16 -13.97 17.06
N ARG A 45 16.22 -14.55 16.30
CA ARG A 45 15.73 -13.98 15.04
C ARG A 45 14.29 -14.39 14.72
N ILE A 46 13.64 -13.59 13.88
CA ILE A 46 12.32 -13.85 13.29
C ILE A 46 12.46 -13.83 11.76
N GLU A 47 12.07 -14.93 11.10
CA GLU A 47 11.95 -14.97 9.64
C GLU A 47 10.49 -14.65 9.25
N VAL A 48 10.30 -13.60 8.44
CA VAL A 48 8.99 -13.16 7.98
C VAL A 48 8.63 -13.85 6.67
N LYS A 49 7.68 -14.78 6.72
CA LYS A 49 7.23 -15.55 5.55
C LYS A 49 6.13 -14.88 4.73
N LEU A 50 5.70 -13.67 5.12
CA LEU A 50 4.56 -12.98 4.51
C LEU A 50 4.75 -12.74 3.00
N PHE A 51 5.96 -12.38 2.58
CA PHE A 51 6.32 -12.21 1.16
C PHE A 51 6.04 -13.45 0.29
N LYS A 52 6.09 -14.66 0.87
CA LYS A 52 5.79 -15.91 0.15
C LYS A 52 4.28 -16.11 -0.01
N LEU A 53 3.49 -15.64 0.95
CA LEU A 53 2.03 -15.73 0.93
C LEU A 53 1.40 -14.61 0.09
N PHE A 54 2.02 -13.44 0.07
CA PHE A 54 1.59 -12.25 -0.65
C PHE A 54 2.76 -11.73 -1.53
N PRO A 55 2.92 -12.26 -2.75
CA PRO A 55 4.04 -11.91 -3.62
C PRO A 55 4.09 -10.44 -4.05
N GLY A 56 2.97 -9.72 -3.97
CA GLY A 56 2.90 -8.28 -4.23
C GLY A 56 3.35 -7.39 -3.07
N THR A 57 3.72 -7.97 -1.92
CA THR A 57 4.27 -7.20 -0.80
C THR A 57 5.73 -6.84 -1.11
N GLU A 58 6.03 -5.55 -1.20
CA GLU A 58 7.39 -5.07 -1.49
C GLU A 58 8.18 -4.72 -0.24
N VAL A 59 7.51 -4.14 0.76
CA VAL A 59 8.12 -3.66 2.00
C VAL A 59 7.26 -4.05 3.19
N ILE A 60 7.91 -4.44 4.29
CA ILE A 60 7.28 -4.58 5.60
C ILE A 60 8.08 -3.72 6.59
N GLU A 61 7.46 -2.64 7.07
CA GLU A 61 8.02 -1.83 8.14
C GLU A 61 7.85 -2.55 9.49
N VAL A 62 8.96 -2.84 10.16
CA VAL A 62 8.97 -3.54 11.43
C VAL A 62 9.48 -2.63 12.53
N GLN A 63 8.77 -2.60 13.65
CA GLN A 63 9.21 -1.99 14.88
C GLN A 63 9.36 -3.07 15.93
N SER A 64 10.52 -3.18 16.56
CA SER A 64 10.77 -4.18 17.59
C SER A 64 11.46 -3.58 18.81
N VAL A 65 11.16 -4.17 19.98
CA VAL A 65 11.82 -3.87 21.26
C VAL A 65 12.33 -5.19 21.81
N SER A 66 13.64 -5.28 21.95
CA SER A 66 14.35 -6.52 22.27
C SER A 66 15.50 -6.25 23.25
N LYS A 67 16.27 -7.29 23.58
CA LYS A 67 17.48 -7.12 24.41
C LYS A 67 18.56 -6.30 23.69
N ARG A 68 18.52 -6.23 22.35
CA ARG A 68 19.41 -5.38 21.55
C ARG A 68 18.98 -3.92 21.49
N GLY A 69 17.80 -3.60 22.05
CA GLY A 69 17.22 -2.26 22.05
C GLY A 69 15.97 -2.16 21.18
N GLN A 70 15.57 -0.91 20.93
CA GLN A 70 14.47 -0.59 20.02
C GLN A 70 15.02 -0.32 18.62
N GLN A 71 14.35 -0.84 17.61
CA GLN A 71 14.72 -0.65 16.20
C GLN A 71 13.48 -0.48 15.33
N LYS A 72 13.64 0.29 14.25
CA LYS A 72 12.73 0.34 13.10
C LYS A 72 13.53 -0.10 11.88
N ILE A 73 13.08 -1.15 11.19
CA ILE A 73 13.73 -1.66 9.99
C ILE A 73 12.69 -1.94 8.91
N ASP A 74 13.11 -1.87 7.66
CA ASP A 74 12.28 -2.22 6.52
C ASP A 74 12.76 -3.56 5.98
N LEU A 75 11.87 -4.55 5.98
CA LEU A 75 12.13 -5.85 5.37
C LEU A 75 11.68 -5.84 3.92
N THR A 76 12.38 -6.59 3.08
CA THR A 76 12.06 -6.79 1.67
C THR A 76 12.01 -8.30 1.37
N PRO A 77 11.54 -8.73 0.19
CA PRO A 77 11.60 -10.14 -0.20
C PRO A 77 13.00 -10.74 -0.16
N GLY A 78 14.04 -9.93 -0.42
CA GLY A 78 15.45 -10.34 -0.38
C GLY A 78 16.06 -10.34 1.03
N GLU A 79 15.50 -9.56 1.95
CA GLU A 79 15.97 -9.40 3.33
C GLU A 79 14.76 -9.41 4.28
N SER A 80 14.32 -10.60 4.66
CA SER A 80 13.07 -10.85 5.40
C SER A 80 13.29 -11.36 6.83
N THR A 81 14.51 -11.22 7.34
CA THR A 81 14.89 -11.67 8.69
C THR A 81 15.09 -10.47 9.60
N LEU A 82 14.41 -10.48 10.76
CA LEU A 82 14.63 -9.55 11.85
C LEU A 82 15.52 -10.22 12.92
N GLU A 83 16.56 -9.52 13.33
CA GLU A 83 17.44 -9.93 14.42
C GLU A 83 17.00 -9.27 15.75
N LEU A 84 16.96 -10.06 16.84
CA LEU A 84 16.46 -9.66 18.18
C LEU A 84 17.55 -9.66 19.26
#